data_AF-A0A8X7Y685-F1
#
_entry.id   AF-A0A8X7Y685-F1
#
_cell.length_a   1.000
_cell.length_b   1.000
_cell.length_c   1.000
_cell.angle_alpha   90.00
_cell.angle_beta   90.00
_cell.angle_gamma   90.00
#
_symmetry.space_group_name_H-M   'P 1'
#
loop_
_entity.id
_entity.type
_entity.pdbx_description
1 polymer ?
#
loop_
_entity_poly.entity_id
_entity_poly.type
_entity_poly.pdbx_seq_one_letter_code
_entity_poly.pdbx_strand_id
1 'polypeptide(L)'
;MTSLDNNTLNEPKLKPTSVDSKPSSTSTSSLTDSVANLFTRLRDGVKIDEVGVEILSIALPAALALAADPIASLVDTAYVGHIGSVELAAVGVSISIFNLVSKLFNVPLLNITTSFVAEEQALNSKNLVKGQEGKQVLPSVSTSLALAAAVGVAETVALSVGSGFLMNIMGIPVDSPMRVPAEQFLTLRAFGAPPIVIALAAQGTFRGFMDTKTPLYAIGKYCSTVFLFLSLQSIRVHRDRKYIDGFSFIKYTSKRWPHIHHQYQQHGAGNLLNAILDAIFIVVFGFGVGGAAVATVISEYLIAFILLWELNDKVQLISPNIDAREVVRYLNSGGLLIGRTIAVLLTMTLATSMAAREGPVQMAGHQICMQVWLAVSLLNDALAIAGQIGLLRSADHFSSIIAVLFLLQALLASDYSQGNYEQARLVIYRVLQIGLVTGIALGVILSLGFGAFSSLFSTDPEVLGVVWSGIWFVAGSQPMNALAFVLDGLYYGVSDFGFAAYSMVLVSLISSVFVLVAAPVFGLTGVWAGLFLFMTLRVVAGVWRLGTKRGPWEMVWVNSQQESE
;
A
#
# COMPACT_ATOMS: atom_id res chain seq x y z
N MET A 1 -68.42 31.67 4.02
CA MET A 1 -69.47 30.84 3.42
C MET A 1 -69.13 30.65 1.94
N THR A 2 -68.76 29.42 1.59
CA THR A 2 -69.16 28.67 0.37
C THR A 2 -69.49 29.44 -0.91
N SER A 3 -68.72 29.19 -1.98
CA SER A 3 -69.13 28.41 -3.19
C SER A 3 -69.73 29.33 -4.26
N LEU A 4 -69.41 29.27 -5.54
CA LEU A 4 -69.38 28.18 -6.53
C LEU A 4 -68.78 28.81 -7.80
N ASP A 5 -68.17 28.03 -8.70
CA ASP A 5 -68.37 28.29 -10.13
C ASP A 5 -68.34 26.98 -10.91
N ASN A 6 -69.52 26.63 -11.43
CA ASN A 6 -69.76 25.65 -12.48
C ASN A 6 -69.59 26.37 -13.82
N ASN A 7 -68.91 25.76 -14.79
CA ASN A 7 -69.55 25.57 -16.10
C ASN A 7 -68.82 24.58 -17.00
N THR A 8 -69.66 23.82 -17.68
CA THR A 8 -69.48 22.65 -18.53
C THR A 8 -69.09 22.98 -19.98
N LEU A 9 -68.25 22.10 -20.55
CA LEU A 9 -68.22 21.55 -21.93
C LEU A 9 -68.77 22.37 -23.12
N ASN A 10 -67.94 22.48 -24.18
CA ASN A 10 -68.33 22.26 -25.58
C ASN A 10 -67.10 22.11 -26.52
N GLU A 11 -66.97 20.93 -27.15
CA GLU A 11 -66.19 20.65 -28.38
C GLU A 11 -67.09 20.86 -29.64
N PRO A 12 -66.71 20.51 -30.90
CA PRO A 12 -65.52 20.84 -31.72
C PRO A 12 -65.95 21.29 -33.17
N LYS A 13 -65.01 21.63 -34.09
CA LYS A 13 -65.21 21.41 -35.55
C LYS A 13 -63.92 21.48 -36.41
N LEU A 14 -63.75 20.41 -37.19
CA LEU A 14 -62.69 19.95 -38.10
C LEU A 14 -62.35 20.85 -39.32
N LYS A 15 -61.11 20.73 -39.87
CA LYS A 15 -60.82 19.95 -41.12
C LYS A 15 -59.31 19.79 -41.45
N PRO A 16 -58.94 18.78 -42.28
CA PRO A 16 -57.68 18.02 -42.21
C PRO A 16 -56.77 18.17 -43.44
N THR A 17 -55.48 17.83 -43.31
CA THR A 17 -54.54 17.26 -44.33
C THR A 17 -53.13 17.31 -43.71
N SER A 18 -52.19 16.38 -43.83
CA SER A 18 -52.04 15.08 -44.49
C SER A 18 -50.90 14.39 -43.73
N VAL A 19 -51.02 13.08 -43.49
CA VAL A 19 -49.98 12.25 -42.87
C VAL A 19 -48.86 12.02 -43.88
N ASP A 20 -47.66 12.51 -43.58
CA ASP A 20 -46.42 12.02 -44.18
C ASP A 20 -45.52 11.52 -43.04
N SER A 21 -45.32 10.20 -43.06
CA SER A 21 -44.54 9.43 -42.11
C SER A 21 -43.04 9.60 -42.33
N LYS A 22 -42.30 10.04 -41.30
CA LYS A 22 -40.90 9.68 -41.08
C LYS A 22 -40.65 9.55 -39.57
N PRO A 23 -40.02 8.45 -39.10
CA PRO A 23 -39.83 8.22 -37.68
C PRO A 23 -38.75 9.16 -37.13
N SER A 24 -39.02 9.70 -35.94
CA SER A 24 -38.08 10.45 -35.13
C SER A 24 -36.79 9.66 -34.92
N SER A 25 -35.68 10.24 -35.33
CA SER A 25 -34.34 9.78 -34.99
C SER A 25 -34.20 9.77 -33.47
N THR A 26 -34.17 8.58 -32.88
CA THR A 26 -33.67 8.32 -31.54
C THR A 26 -32.25 8.87 -31.49
N SER A 27 -32.05 10.03 -30.84
CA SER A 27 -30.72 10.52 -30.53
C SER A 27 -30.10 9.54 -29.54
N THR A 28 -29.28 8.65 -30.08
CA THR A 28 -28.23 7.95 -29.36
C THR A 28 -27.35 9.02 -28.72
N SER A 29 -27.70 9.46 -27.51
CA SER A 29 -26.76 10.17 -26.65
C SER A 29 -25.57 9.24 -26.52
N SER A 30 -24.47 9.61 -27.16
CA SER A 30 -23.31 8.74 -27.25
C SER A 30 -22.76 8.59 -25.84
N LEU A 31 -22.25 7.40 -25.50
CA LEU A 31 -21.56 7.16 -24.22
C LEU A 31 -20.53 8.28 -23.92
N THR A 32 -19.94 8.82 -24.98
CA THR A 32 -19.04 9.99 -25.03
C THR A 32 -19.66 11.28 -24.49
N ASP A 33 -20.93 11.57 -24.76
CA ASP A 33 -21.61 12.79 -24.28
C ASP A 33 -21.97 12.68 -22.79
N SER A 34 -22.32 11.48 -22.32
CA SER A 34 -22.49 11.21 -20.89
C SER A 34 -21.17 11.27 -20.14
N VAL A 35 -20.07 10.80 -20.74
CA VAL A 35 -18.71 10.91 -20.19
C VAL A 35 -18.24 12.37 -20.19
N ALA A 36 -18.48 13.13 -21.25
CA ALA A 36 -18.11 14.53 -21.34
C ALA A 36 -18.87 15.39 -20.31
N ASN A 37 -20.19 15.23 -20.18
CA ASN A 37 -20.98 15.93 -19.16
C ASN A 37 -20.60 15.55 -17.72
N LEU A 38 -20.15 14.31 -17.51
CA LEU A 38 -19.59 13.87 -16.23
C LEU A 38 -18.23 14.53 -15.95
N PHE A 39 -17.36 14.67 -16.96
CA PHE A 39 -16.10 15.41 -16.84
C PHE A 39 -16.34 16.87 -16.46
N THR A 40 -17.36 17.51 -17.05
CA THR A 40 -17.76 18.88 -16.70
C THR A 40 -18.25 18.97 -15.26
N ARG A 41 -19.13 18.05 -14.82
CA ARG A 41 -19.65 18.02 -13.44
C ARG A 41 -18.60 17.63 -12.39
N LEU A 42 -17.67 16.74 -12.72
CA LEU A 42 -16.53 16.40 -11.87
C LEU A 42 -15.56 17.58 -11.78
N ARG A 43 -15.29 18.28 -12.89
CA ARG A 43 -14.47 19.49 -12.88
C ARG A 43 -15.11 20.62 -12.07
N ASP A 44 -16.43 20.80 -12.18
CA ASP A 44 -17.14 21.88 -11.50
C ASP A 44 -17.43 21.54 -10.01
N GLY A 45 -17.48 20.25 -9.65
CA GLY A 45 -17.43 19.75 -8.27
C GLY A 45 -16.01 19.66 -7.68
N VAL A 46 -14.98 19.75 -8.54
CA VAL A 46 -13.56 19.99 -8.20
C VAL A 46 -13.33 21.50 -8.18
N LYS A 47 -14.11 22.23 -7.36
CA LYS A 47 -13.47 23.33 -6.68
C LYS A 47 -12.64 22.68 -5.60
N ILE A 48 -11.31 22.72 -5.76
CA ILE A 48 -10.42 22.37 -4.67
C ILE A 48 -10.59 23.50 -3.67
N ASP A 49 -11.58 23.33 -2.79
CA ASP A 49 -11.83 24.21 -1.67
C ASP A 49 -10.59 24.24 -0.79
N GLU A 50 -10.45 25.24 0.08
CA GLU A 50 -9.30 25.38 0.98
C GLU A 50 -9.03 24.08 1.78
N VAL A 51 -10.11 23.40 2.17
CA VAL A 51 -10.11 22.08 2.84
C VAL A 51 -9.57 20.97 1.92
N GLY A 52 -9.92 20.97 0.63
CA GLY A 52 -9.41 19.99 -0.34
C GLY A 52 -7.92 20.14 -0.61
N VAL A 53 -7.40 21.38 -0.60
CA VAL A 53 -5.95 21.66 -0.69
C VAL A 53 -5.22 21.21 0.58
N GLU A 54 -5.83 21.42 1.74
CA GLU A 54 -5.28 20.99 3.02
C GLU A 54 -5.18 19.47 3.12
N ILE A 55 -6.26 18.74 2.78
CA ILE A 55 -6.27 17.27 2.70
C ILE A 55 -5.20 16.78 1.72
N LEU A 56 -5.07 17.43 0.55
CA LEU A 56 -4.03 17.12 -0.43
C LEU A 56 -2.62 17.26 0.13
N SER A 57 -2.38 18.34 0.87
CA SER A 57 -1.06 18.64 1.42
C SER A 57 -0.57 17.61 2.45
N ILE A 58 -1.50 16.84 3.02
CA ILE A 58 -1.26 15.78 4.01
C ILE A 58 -1.24 14.40 3.34
N ALA A 59 -2.19 14.13 2.44
CA ALA A 59 -2.32 12.84 1.77
C ALA A 59 -1.19 12.56 0.79
N LEU A 60 -0.71 13.57 0.05
CA LEU A 60 0.33 13.40 -0.97
C LEU A 60 1.67 12.90 -0.38
N PRO A 61 2.23 13.53 0.68
CA PRO A 61 3.45 13.01 1.26
C PRO A 61 3.30 11.60 1.84
N ALA A 62 2.14 11.29 2.43
CA ALA A 62 1.85 9.97 2.96
C ALA A 62 1.77 8.90 1.85
N ALA A 63 1.10 9.20 0.74
CA ALA A 63 0.99 8.33 -0.43
C ALA A 63 2.36 7.98 -1.00
N LEU A 64 3.18 9.00 -1.20
CA LEU A 64 4.54 8.81 -1.65
C LEU A 64 5.28 7.92 -0.64
N ALA A 65 5.24 8.23 0.65
CA ALA A 65 5.95 7.45 1.68
C ALA A 65 5.59 5.95 1.60
N LEU A 66 4.32 5.63 1.38
CA LEU A 66 3.85 4.26 1.19
C LEU A 66 4.36 3.60 -0.10
N ALA A 67 4.58 4.36 -1.17
CA ALA A 67 5.22 3.86 -2.39
C ALA A 67 6.75 3.68 -2.27
N ALA A 68 7.39 4.22 -1.22
CA ALA A 68 8.86 4.19 -1.12
C ALA A 68 9.35 2.77 -0.85
N ASP A 69 8.72 2.10 0.11
CA ASP A 69 9.15 0.80 0.60
C ASP A 69 9.02 -0.30 -0.47
N PRO A 70 7.90 -0.38 -1.23
CA PRO A 70 7.79 -1.40 -2.28
C PRO A 70 8.78 -1.17 -3.43
N ILE A 71 9.08 0.08 -3.77
CA ILE A 71 10.08 0.41 -4.80
C ILE A 71 11.49 0.05 -4.33
N ALA A 72 11.85 0.39 -3.09
CA ALA A 72 13.14 0.01 -2.50
C ALA A 72 13.28 -1.52 -2.46
N SER A 73 12.23 -2.22 -2.01
CA SER A 73 12.17 -3.68 -1.97
C SER A 73 12.41 -4.34 -3.34
N LEU A 74 11.96 -3.74 -4.45
CA LEU A 74 12.27 -4.24 -5.80
C LEU A 74 13.76 -4.12 -6.12
N VAL A 75 14.40 -3.02 -5.74
CA VAL A 75 15.84 -2.80 -5.94
C VAL A 75 16.65 -3.82 -5.15
N ASP A 76 16.33 -4.02 -3.87
CA ASP A 76 17.01 -4.99 -3.00
C ASP A 76 16.87 -6.42 -3.56
N THR A 77 15.64 -6.78 -3.96
CA THR A 77 15.34 -8.08 -4.59
C THR A 77 16.15 -8.27 -5.86
N ALA A 78 16.32 -7.23 -6.67
CA ALA A 78 17.07 -7.30 -7.91
C ALA A 78 18.59 -7.39 -7.68
N TYR A 79 19.14 -6.76 -6.64
CA TYR A 79 20.54 -6.95 -6.25
C TYR A 79 20.79 -8.39 -5.80
N VAL A 80 19.95 -8.91 -4.91
CA VAL A 80 20.07 -10.27 -4.41
C VAL A 80 19.87 -11.32 -5.50
N GLY A 81 18.92 -11.10 -6.41
CA GLY A 81 18.62 -12.04 -7.50
C GLY A 81 19.75 -12.17 -8.55
N HIS A 82 20.67 -11.21 -8.60
CA HIS A 82 21.90 -11.30 -9.39
C HIS A 82 23.06 -11.99 -8.66
N ILE A 83 22.93 -12.27 -7.36
CA ILE A 83 23.92 -13.08 -6.62
C ILE A 83 23.71 -14.56 -6.98
N GLY A 84 22.48 -15.03 -6.87
CA GLY A 84 22.11 -16.41 -7.17
C GLY A 84 20.69 -16.76 -6.74
N SER A 85 20.19 -17.89 -7.25
CA SER A 85 18.86 -18.40 -6.93
C SER A 85 18.75 -18.86 -5.47
N VAL A 86 19.81 -19.45 -4.92
CA VAL A 86 19.86 -19.90 -3.52
C VAL A 86 19.75 -18.73 -2.54
N GLU A 87 20.49 -17.65 -2.82
CA GLU A 87 20.50 -16.42 -2.04
C GLU A 87 19.15 -15.72 -2.09
N LEU A 88 18.54 -15.62 -3.27
CA LEU A 88 17.23 -15.00 -3.43
C LEU A 88 16.13 -15.78 -2.72
N ALA A 89 16.17 -17.11 -2.80
CA ALA A 89 15.26 -17.98 -2.07
C ALA A 89 15.41 -17.81 -0.55
N ALA A 90 16.65 -17.82 -0.07
CA ALA A 90 16.97 -17.62 1.35
C ALA A 90 16.46 -16.29 1.89
N VAL A 91 16.68 -15.20 1.14
CA VAL A 91 16.19 -13.86 1.48
C VAL A 91 14.66 -13.83 1.48
N GLY A 92 14.00 -14.43 0.50
CA GLY A 92 12.54 -14.47 0.42
C GLY A 92 11.87 -15.14 1.61
N VAL A 93 12.36 -16.32 2.02
CA VAL A 93 11.84 -17.02 3.21
C VAL A 93 12.10 -16.20 4.47
N SER A 94 13.30 -15.63 4.61
CA SER A 94 13.69 -14.84 5.77
C SER A 94 12.84 -13.57 5.90
N ILE A 95 12.58 -12.86 4.80
CA ILE A 95 11.69 -11.69 4.76
C ILE A 95 10.27 -12.09 5.14
N SER A 96 9.78 -13.25 4.69
CA SER A 96 8.45 -13.74 5.05
C SER A 96 8.32 -13.99 6.57
N ILE A 97 9.29 -14.67 7.17
CA ILE A 97 9.37 -14.88 8.63
C ILE A 97 9.46 -13.53 9.38
N PHE A 98 10.38 -12.65 8.96
CA PHE A 98 10.55 -11.34 9.57
C PHE A 98 9.25 -10.54 9.52
N ASN A 99 8.57 -10.51 8.37
CA ASN A 99 7.29 -9.84 8.21
C ASN A 99 6.19 -10.45 9.07
N LEU A 100 6.12 -11.78 9.21
CA LEU A 100 5.14 -12.44 10.05
C LEU A 100 5.29 -12.02 11.52
N VAL A 101 6.52 -11.97 12.02
CA VAL A 101 6.82 -11.57 13.41
C VAL A 101 6.65 -10.06 13.59
N SER A 102 7.28 -9.24 12.75
CA SER A 102 7.31 -7.79 12.94
C SER A 102 5.99 -7.12 12.59
N LYS A 103 5.31 -7.48 11.48
CA LYS A 103 4.05 -6.78 11.12
C LYS A 103 2.90 -7.10 12.09
N LEU A 104 2.99 -8.20 12.84
CA LEU A 104 2.03 -8.56 13.86
C LEU A 104 1.92 -7.49 14.96
N PHE A 105 3.05 -6.98 15.43
CA PHE A 105 3.10 -5.98 16.50
C PHE A 105 3.17 -4.55 15.97
N ASN A 106 3.79 -4.35 14.81
CA ASN A 106 4.09 -3.03 14.28
C ASN A 106 2.87 -2.29 13.69
N VAL A 107 1.98 -3.00 12.98
CA VAL A 107 0.80 -2.37 12.35
C VAL A 107 -0.16 -1.81 13.41
N PRO A 108 -0.53 -2.55 14.46
CA PRO A 108 -1.33 -2.00 15.56
C PRO A 108 -0.63 -0.81 16.22
N LEU A 109 0.66 -0.92 16.53
CA LEU A 109 1.41 0.13 17.21
C LEU A 109 1.36 1.47 16.45
N LEU A 110 1.57 1.44 15.13
CA LEU A 110 1.48 2.62 14.25
C LEU A 110 0.07 3.25 14.29
N ASN A 111 -0.95 2.44 14.08
CA ASN A 111 -2.33 2.92 13.98
C ASN A 111 -2.82 3.50 15.31
N ILE A 112 -2.56 2.79 16.40
CA ILE A 112 -3.01 3.18 17.73
C ILE A 112 -2.27 4.45 18.21
N THR A 113 -0.95 4.54 17.97
CA THR A 113 -0.16 5.75 18.30
C THR A 113 -0.69 6.98 17.59
N THR A 114 -1.05 6.84 16.31
CA THR A 114 -1.60 7.95 15.50
C THR A 114 -2.88 8.51 16.14
N SER A 115 -3.80 7.64 16.56
CA SER A 115 -5.07 8.05 17.16
C SER A 115 -4.90 8.69 18.54
N PHE A 116 -4.08 8.11 19.43
CA PHE A 116 -3.89 8.66 20.78
C PHE A 116 -3.15 9.98 20.79
N VAL A 117 -2.13 10.13 19.94
CA VAL A 117 -1.39 11.40 19.84
C VAL A 117 -2.31 12.50 19.32
N ALA A 118 -3.15 12.20 18.31
CA ALA A 118 -4.12 13.16 17.79
C ALA A 118 -5.17 13.55 18.85
N GLU A 119 -5.69 12.58 19.61
CA GLU A 119 -6.65 12.82 20.70
C GLU A 119 -6.04 13.69 21.80
N GLU A 120 -4.84 13.36 22.27
CA GLU A 120 -4.17 14.08 23.35
C GLU A 120 -3.80 15.51 22.93
N GLN A 121 -3.33 15.70 21.70
CA GLN A 121 -3.05 17.03 21.15
C GLN A 121 -4.34 17.88 21.06
N ALA A 122 -5.47 17.28 20.65
CA ALA A 122 -6.76 17.97 20.60
C ALA A 122 -7.28 18.37 21.99
N LEU A 123 -7.06 17.54 23.01
CA LEU A 123 -7.41 17.84 24.40
C LEU A 123 -6.51 18.94 24.99
N ASN A 124 -5.20 18.87 24.76
CA ASN A 124 -4.26 19.89 25.22
C ASN A 124 -4.50 21.24 24.53
N SER A 125 -4.82 21.26 23.23
CA SER A 125 -5.20 22.49 22.51
C SER A 125 -6.38 23.22 23.15
N LYS A 126 -7.37 22.49 23.69
CA LYS A 126 -8.51 23.07 24.44
C LYS A 126 -8.12 23.63 25.81
N ASN A 127 -7.07 23.10 26.43
CA ASN A 127 -6.62 23.45 27.77
C ASN A 127 -5.49 24.51 27.79
N LEU A 128 -4.90 24.83 26.63
CA LEU A 128 -3.80 25.79 26.54
C LEU A 128 -4.31 27.25 26.65
N VAL A 129 -4.08 27.84 27.82
CA VAL A 129 -3.96 29.29 27.99
C VAL A 129 -2.71 29.75 27.22
N LYS A 130 -2.88 30.67 26.25
CA LYS A 130 -1.81 31.23 25.42
C LYS A 130 -0.62 31.69 26.29
N GLY A 131 0.57 31.08 26.14
CA GLY A 131 1.81 31.66 26.67
C GLY A 131 2.97 30.76 27.11
N GLN A 132 2.95 29.43 26.96
CA GLN A 132 4.11 28.59 27.26
C GLN A 132 4.72 27.95 26.01
N GLU A 133 5.82 28.55 25.52
CA GLU A 133 6.68 28.02 24.45
C GLU A 133 7.67 26.97 25.00
N GLY A 134 7.15 25.88 25.55
CA GLY A 134 7.94 24.70 25.95
C GLY A 134 7.69 23.51 25.03
N LYS A 135 8.62 22.54 24.97
CA LYS A 135 8.36 21.24 24.33
C LYS A 135 7.07 20.66 24.92
N GLN A 136 6.16 20.21 24.06
CA GLN A 136 4.94 19.59 24.56
C GLN A 136 5.31 18.29 25.29
N VAL A 137 4.69 18.04 26.44
CA VAL A 137 4.82 16.78 27.16
C VAL A 137 3.60 15.95 26.80
N LEU A 138 3.79 14.97 25.92
CA LEU A 138 2.77 13.98 25.59
C LEU A 138 3.21 12.61 26.13
N PRO A 139 2.65 12.13 27.26
CA PRO A 139 2.94 10.80 27.78
C PRO A 139 2.63 9.70 26.76
N SER A 140 1.64 9.88 25.88
CA SER A 140 1.33 8.91 24.82
C SER A 140 2.51 8.64 23.89
N VAL A 141 3.31 9.65 23.57
CA VAL A 141 4.52 9.55 22.73
C VAL A 141 5.63 8.80 23.48
N SER A 142 5.84 9.12 24.75
CA SER A 142 6.85 8.41 25.56
C SER A 142 6.48 6.94 25.77
N THR A 143 5.20 6.66 26.02
CA THR A 143 4.68 5.30 26.19
C THR A 143 4.80 4.49 24.89
N SER A 144 4.45 5.07 23.74
CA SER A 144 4.55 4.39 22.45
C SER A 144 5.99 4.08 22.07
N LEU A 145 6.93 5.02 22.28
CA LEU A 145 8.36 4.81 22.04
C LEU A 145 8.99 3.78 22.99
N ALA A 146 8.60 3.78 24.28
CA ALA A 146 9.06 2.78 25.24
C ALA A 146 8.55 1.38 24.89
N LEU A 147 7.26 1.28 24.50
CA LEU A 147 6.67 0.02 24.01
C LEU A 147 7.37 -0.44 22.72
N ALA A 148 7.64 0.47 21.80
CA ALA A 148 8.36 0.19 20.55
C ALA A 148 9.76 -0.39 20.81
N ALA A 149 10.51 0.20 21.74
CA ALA A 149 11.83 -0.29 22.12
C ALA A 149 11.75 -1.70 22.74
N ALA A 150 10.79 -1.93 23.65
CA ALA A 150 10.60 -3.24 24.28
C ALA A 150 10.21 -4.33 23.26
N VAL A 151 9.26 -4.02 22.38
CA VAL A 151 8.83 -4.92 21.29
C VAL A 151 9.98 -5.21 20.34
N GLY A 152 10.70 -4.19 19.88
CA GLY A 152 11.82 -4.37 18.94
C GLY A 152 12.97 -5.19 19.51
N VAL A 153 13.30 -5.02 20.80
CA VAL A 153 14.29 -5.89 21.49
C VAL A 153 13.78 -7.33 21.59
N ALA A 154 12.51 -7.52 21.95
CA ALA A 154 11.91 -8.85 22.02
C ALA A 154 11.90 -9.54 20.65
N GLU A 155 11.55 -8.82 19.58
CA GLU A 155 11.62 -9.31 18.19
C GLU A 155 13.04 -9.68 17.79
N THR A 156 14.03 -8.85 18.12
CA THR A 156 15.45 -9.13 17.84
C THR A 156 15.88 -10.46 18.44
N VAL A 157 15.57 -10.66 19.74
CA VAL A 157 15.92 -11.89 20.46
C VAL A 157 15.19 -13.09 19.87
N ALA A 158 13.87 -12.96 19.64
CA ALA A 158 13.04 -14.03 19.10
C ALA A 158 13.50 -14.48 17.71
N LEU A 159 13.82 -13.53 16.82
CA LEU A 159 14.25 -13.83 15.46
C LEU A 159 15.70 -14.34 15.40
N SER A 160 16.60 -13.80 16.24
CA SER A 160 18.00 -14.23 16.26
C SER A 160 18.17 -15.62 16.86
N VAL A 161 17.55 -15.88 18.01
CA VAL A 161 17.65 -17.17 18.72
C VAL A 161 16.74 -18.22 18.08
N GLY A 162 15.58 -17.80 17.56
CA GLY A 162 14.59 -18.68 16.95
C GLY A 162 14.82 -18.99 15.48
N SER A 163 15.84 -18.42 14.82
CA SER A 163 16.04 -18.52 13.37
C SER A 163 15.99 -19.97 12.85
N GLY A 164 16.75 -20.89 13.46
CA GLY A 164 16.76 -22.30 13.04
C GLY A 164 15.41 -23.03 13.26
N PHE A 165 14.70 -22.71 14.35
CA PHE A 165 13.36 -23.24 14.60
C PHE A 165 12.33 -22.72 13.58
N LEU A 166 12.40 -21.42 13.26
CA LEU A 166 11.53 -20.78 12.28
C LEU A 166 11.77 -21.35 10.87
N MET A 167 13.03 -21.65 10.50
CA MET A 167 13.33 -22.34 9.23
C MET A 167 12.73 -23.75 9.16
N ASN A 168 12.69 -24.47 10.29
CA ASN A 168 12.03 -25.78 10.35
C ASN A 168 10.51 -25.65 10.15
N ILE A 169 9.88 -24.62 10.72
CA ILE A 169 8.44 -24.35 10.52
C ILE A 169 8.15 -24.07 9.03
N MET A 170 9.01 -23.28 8.38
CA MET A 170 8.89 -23.04 6.94
C MET A 170 9.08 -24.31 6.10
N GLY A 171 9.57 -25.40 6.70
CA GLY A 171 9.78 -26.69 6.05
C GLY A 171 11.05 -26.75 5.21
N ILE A 172 12.08 -25.99 5.58
CA ILE A 172 13.38 -26.02 4.90
C ILE A 172 14.24 -27.15 5.49
N PRO A 173 14.61 -28.18 4.69
CA PRO A 173 15.46 -29.26 5.15
C PRO A 173 16.84 -28.77 5.63
N VAL A 174 17.46 -29.49 6.57
CA VAL A 174 18.76 -29.11 7.15
C VAL A 174 19.90 -29.16 6.13
N ASP A 175 19.79 -30.07 5.16
CA ASP A 175 20.70 -30.26 4.03
C ASP A 175 20.44 -29.31 2.87
N SER A 176 19.41 -28.46 2.96
CA SER A 176 19.08 -27.52 1.89
C SER A 176 20.15 -26.43 1.74
N PRO A 177 20.61 -26.14 0.50
CA PRO A 177 21.65 -25.13 0.28
C PRO A 177 21.19 -23.71 0.66
N MET A 178 19.89 -23.44 0.72
CA MET A 178 19.35 -22.12 1.11
C MET A 178 19.24 -21.93 2.62
N ARG A 179 19.43 -22.97 3.44
CA ARG A 179 19.21 -22.88 4.89
C ARG A 179 20.22 -21.97 5.58
N VAL A 180 21.51 -22.20 5.35
CA VAL A 180 22.58 -21.42 5.99
C VAL A 180 22.49 -19.92 5.60
N PRO A 181 22.34 -19.58 4.30
CA PRO A 181 22.12 -18.18 3.90
C PRO A 181 20.84 -17.57 4.51
N ALA A 182 19.77 -18.35 4.67
CA ALA A 182 18.51 -17.87 5.25
C ALA A 182 18.66 -17.57 6.76
N GLU A 183 19.27 -18.49 7.52
CA GLU A 183 19.52 -18.28 8.95
C GLU A 183 20.46 -17.08 9.17
N GLN A 184 21.51 -16.95 8.35
CA GLN A 184 22.43 -15.82 8.39
C GLN A 184 21.71 -14.49 8.09
N PHE A 185 20.93 -14.44 7.01
CA PHE A 185 20.17 -13.24 6.65
C PHE A 185 19.16 -12.87 7.74
N LEU A 186 18.37 -13.84 8.22
CA LEU A 186 17.34 -13.59 9.25
C LEU A 186 17.96 -13.10 10.56
N THR A 187 19.07 -13.69 11.00
CA THR A 187 19.76 -13.30 12.23
C THR A 187 20.33 -11.89 12.13
N LEU A 188 20.94 -11.53 11.00
CA LEU A 188 21.42 -10.16 10.79
C LEU A 188 20.26 -9.17 10.67
N ARG A 189 19.20 -9.54 9.94
CA ARG A 189 18.00 -8.72 9.73
C ARG A 189 17.24 -8.46 11.03
N ALA A 190 17.29 -9.38 11.99
CA ALA A 190 16.67 -9.24 13.30
C ALA A 190 17.14 -7.99 14.06
N PHE A 191 18.40 -7.58 13.90
CA PHE A 191 18.93 -6.35 14.49
C PHE A 191 18.32 -5.07 13.91
N GLY A 192 17.57 -5.17 12.81
CA GLY A 192 16.76 -4.08 12.26
C GLY A 192 15.37 -3.95 12.90
N ALA A 193 14.94 -4.93 13.71
CA ALA A 193 13.66 -4.87 14.40
C ALA A 193 13.55 -3.67 15.39
N PRO A 194 14.57 -3.34 16.22
CA PRO A 194 14.48 -2.19 17.11
C PRO A 194 14.30 -0.86 16.39
N PRO A 195 15.14 -0.48 15.40
CA PRO A 195 14.96 0.80 14.72
C PRO A 195 13.69 0.85 13.88
N ILE A 196 13.24 -0.24 13.24
CA ILE A 196 12.00 -0.21 12.45
C ILE A 196 10.76 0.02 13.33
N VAL A 197 10.66 -0.62 14.49
CA VAL A 197 9.51 -0.46 15.40
C VAL A 197 9.50 0.96 15.99
N ILE A 198 10.67 1.48 16.37
CA ILE A 198 10.83 2.87 16.85
C ILE A 198 10.46 3.88 15.77
N ALA A 199 10.94 3.68 14.54
CA ALA A 199 10.61 4.53 13.41
C ALA A 199 9.10 4.54 13.15
N LEU A 200 8.42 3.39 13.25
CA LEU A 200 6.97 3.31 13.08
C LEU A 200 6.19 4.02 14.20
N ALA A 201 6.63 3.91 15.45
CA ALA A 201 6.04 4.67 16.55
C ALA A 201 6.21 6.19 16.33
N ALA A 202 7.40 6.63 15.95
CA ALA A 202 7.67 8.03 15.63
C ALA A 202 6.82 8.51 14.43
N GLN A 203 6.68 7.69 13.38
CA GLN A 203 5.80 7.98 12.25
C GLN A 203 4.34 8.12 12.67
N GLY A 204 3.85 7.25 13.56
CA GLY A 204 2.51 7.35 14.11
C GLY A 204 2.30 8.67 14.85
N THR A 205 3.30 9.10 15.63
CA THR A 205 3.29 10.39 16.30
C THR A 205 3.25 11.57 15.33
N PHE A 206 4.13 11.58 14.30
CA PHE A 206 4.12 12.63 13.28
C PHE A 206 2.81 12.70 12.50
N ARG A 207 2.21 11.55 12.18
CA ARG A 207 0.87 11.48 11.56
C ARG A 207 -0.21 12.02 12.49
N GLY A 208 -0.13 11.73 13.79
CA GLY A 208 -1.03 12.31 14.80
C GLY A 208 -0.93 13.83 14.86
N PHE A 209 0.26 14.39 14.64
CA PHE A 209 0.50 15.83 14.49
C PHE A 209 0.11 16.40 13.12
N MET A 210 -0.45 15.59 12.22
CA MET A 210 -0.75 15.96 10.82
C MET A 210 0.50 16.35 10.01
N ASP A 211 1.70 15.96 10.45
CA ASP A 211 2.95 16.13 9.72
C ASP A 211 3.36 14.84 9.00
N THR A 212 2.94 14.71 7.75
CA THR A 212 3.29 13.56 6.91
C THR A 212 4.56 13.78 6.08
N LYS A 213 5.12 15.00 6.08
CA LYS A 213 6.29 15.36 5.28
C LYS A 213 7.58 14.90 5.93
N THR A 214 7.72 15.08 7.23
CA THR A 214 8.91 14.69 7.98
C THR A 214 9.20 13.18 7.86
N PRO A 215 8.20 12.28 8.05
CA PRO A 215 8.32 10.86 7.73
C PRO A 215 8.77 10.56 6.30
N LEU A 216 8.16 11.21 5.31
CA LEU A 216 8.48 11.01 3.90
C LEU A 216 9.96 11.32 3.61
N TYR A 217 10.43 12.45 4.13
CA TYR A 217 11.83 12.84 3.98
C TYR A 217 12.72 11.77 4.61
N ALA A 218 12.55 11.44 5.89
CA ALA A 218 13.39 10.43 6.55
C ALA A 218 13.52 9.11 5.76
N ILE A 219 12.41 8.60 5.20
CA ILE A 219 12.34 7.33 4.47
C ILE A 219 12.95 7.42 3.06
N GLY A 220 12.64 8.45 2.26
CA GLY A 220 13.44 8.72 1.05
C GLY A 220 12.75 9.37 -0.14
N LYS A 221 13.58 9.82 -1.08
CA LYS A 221 13.20 10.39 -2.38
C LYS A 221 13.27 9.37 -3.53
N TYR A 222 12.14 9.23 -4.22
CA TYR A 222 11.76 8.28 -5.28
C TYR A 222 12.62 8.22 -6.54
N CYS A 223 13.31 9.30 -6.92
CA CYS A 223 13.88 9.37 -8.26
C CYS A 223 15.33 8.86 -8.31
N SER A 224 16.11 9.04 -7.25
CA SER A 224 17.55 8.70 -7.29
C SER A 224 17.82 7.20 -7.13
N THR A 225 17.02 6.45 -6.36
CA THR A 225 17.27 5.02 -6.11
C THR A 225 17.00 4.16 -7.35
N VAL A 226 15.84 4.33 -8.00
CA VAL A 226 15.50 3.64 -9.25
C VAL A 226 16.44 4.07 -10.38
N PHE A 227 16.79 5.35 -10.45
CA PHE A 227 17.68 5.86 -11.49
C PHE A 227 19.13 5.44 -11.28
N LEU A 228 19.62 5.39 -10.05
CA LEU A 228 20.93 4.85 -9.70
C LEU A 228 20.98 3.35 -10.01
N PHE A 229 19.95 2.60 -9.65
CA PHE A 229 19.83 1.17 -9.96
C PHE A 229 19.85 0.90 -11.48
N LEU A 230 19.00 1.59 -12.25
CA LEU A 230 18.98 1.49 -13.72
C LEU A 230 20.30 1.95 -14.35
N SER A 231 20.96 2.96 -13.77
CA SER A 231 22.28 3.44 -14.22
C SER A 231 23.38 2.41 -13.93
N LEU A 232 23.35 1.74 -12.78
CA LEU A 232 24.32 0.69 -12.40
C LEU A 232 24.13 -0.59 -13.22
N GLN A 233 22.88 -0.98 -13.50
CA GLN A 233 22.55 -2.06 -14.43
C GLN A 233 23.06 -1.77 -15.85
N SER A 234 22.89 -0.52 -16.32
CA SER A 234 23.42 -0.09 -17.63
C SER A 234 24.95 -0.19 -17.70
N ILE A 235 25.66 0.11 -16.60
CA ILE A 235 27.12 -0.05 -16.49
C ILE A 235 27.54 -1.51 -16.58
N ARG A 236 26.76 -2.44 -16.00
CA ARG A 236 27.04 -3.89 -16.04
C ARG A 236 26.82 -4.47 -17.44
N VAL A 237 25.80 -4.02 -18.17
CA VAL A 237 25.54 -4.38 -19.57
C VAL A 237 26.59 -3.82 -20.55
N HIS A 238 27.21 -2.68 -20.22
CA HIS A 238 28.17 -1.99 -21.10
C HIS A 238 29.64 -2.32 -20.83
N ARG A 239 29.95 -3.30 -19.97
CA ARG A 239 31.34 -3.73 -19.72
C ARG A 239 32.06 -4.24 -20.98
N ASP A 240 31.31 -4.54 -22.05
CA ASP A 240 31.85 -4.98 -23.35
C ASP A 240 31.96 -3.88 -24.43
N ARG A 241 31.47 -2.65 -24.21
CA ARG A 241 31.71 -1.51 -25.12
C ARG A 241 31.87 -0.19 -24.37
N LYS A 242 33.11 0.32 -24.38
CA LYS A 242 33.60 1.68 -24.06
C LYS A 242 32.73 2.51 -23.09
N TYR A 243 33.21 2.56 -21.84
CA TYR A 243 33.01 3.59 -20.80
C TYR A 243 32.04 4.74 -21.11
N ILE A 244 30.85 4.69 -20.50
CA ILE A 244 30.07 5.88 -20.18
C ILE A 244 30.10 6.02 -18.65
N ASP A 245 30.73 7.10 -18.19
CA ASP A 245 30.93 7.42 -16.78
C ASP A 245 29.62 7.89 -16.15
N GLY A 246 29.03 7.08 -15.26
CA GLY A 246 27.74 7.36 -14.60
C GLY A 246 27.71 8.71 -13.86
N PHE A 247 28.87 9.21 -13.43
CA PHE A 247 29.00 10.55 -12.84
C PHE A 247 28.69 11.68 -13.82
N SER A 248 29.00 11.50 -15.12
CA SER A 248 28.74 12.50 -16.16
C SER A 248 27.25 12.64 -16.48
N PHE A 249 26.49 11.55 -16.36
CA PHE A 249 25.04 11.55 -16.57
C PHE A 249 24.29 12.21 -15.41
N ILE A 250 24.73 11.99 -14.17
CA ILE A 250 24.23 12.70 -12.97
C ILE A 250 24.48 14.22 -13.09
N LYS A 251 25.66 14.63 -13.60
CA LYS A 251 25.95 16.04 -13.90
C LYS A 251 25.03 16.60 -15.00
N TYR A 252 24.69 15.82 -16.01
CA TYR A 252 23.82 16.25 -17.12
C TYR A 252 22.39 16.51 -16.65
N THR A 253 21.83 15.65 -15.81
CA THR A 253 20.48 15.83 -15.25
C THR A 253 20.40 16.99 -14.27
N SER A 254 21.43 17.16 -13.43
CA SER A 254 21.57 18.31 -12.52
C SER A 254 21.58 19.65 -13.26
N LYS A 255 22.19 19.70 -14.45
CA LYS A 255 22.24 20.91 -15.29
C LYS A 255 20.92 21.25 -15.98
N ARG A 256 20.07 20.25 -16.26
CA ARG A 256 18.85 20.43 -17.07
C ARG A 256 17.62 20.84 -16.24
N TRP A 257 17.63 20.59 -14.93
CA TRP A 257 16.50 20.88 -14.03
C TRP A 257 16.90 21.58 -12.71
N PRO A 258 17.52 22.78 -12.77
CA PRO A 258 18.08 23.46 -11.59
C PRO A 258 17.04 23.85 -10.52
N HIS A 259 15.79 24.14 -10.91
CA HIS A 259 14.73 24.52 -9.97
C HIS A 259 14.18 23.35 -9.12
N ILE A 260 14.34 22.10 -9.58
CA ILE A 260 13.96 20.91 -8.80
C ILE A 260 15.02 20.62 -7.73
N HIS A 261 16.27 21.05 -7.94
CA HIS A 261 17.37 20.76 -7.05
C HIS A 261 17.31 21.57 -5.74
N HIS A 262 17.03 22.87 -5.79
CA HIS A 262 17.28 23.76 -4.66
C HIS A 262 16.17 23.80 -3.59
N GLN A 263 14.92 23.46 -3.95
CA GLN A 263 13.76 23.54 -3.04
C GLN A 263 13.43 22.20 -2.37
N TYR A 264 14.03 21.11 -2.83
CA TYR A 264 13.79 19.76 -2.31
C TYR A 264 15.03 19.18 -1.62
N GLN A 265 16.14 19.90 -1.46
CA GLN A 265 17.46 19.33 -1.14
C GLN A 265 17.61 18.75 0.28
N GLN A 266 16.63 18.83 1.16
CA GLN A 266 16.84 18.47 2.56
C GLN A 266 16.10 17.18 2.95
N HIS A 267 16.92 16.14 3.18
CA HIS A 267 16.69 14.94 4.00
C HIS A 267 15.92 13.75 3.42
N GLY A 268 16.25 13.26 2.21
CA GLY A 268 15.77 11.95 1.71
C GLY A 268 16.81 10.83 1.81
N ALA A 269 17.05 10.23 2.98
CA ALA A 269 18.30 9.47 3.23
C ALA A 269 18.18 7.94 3.28
N GLY A 270 17.13 7.37 3.88
CA GLY A 270 17.05 5.95 4.25
C GLY A 270 17.16 4.96 3.09
N ASN A 271 16.13 4.90 2.25
CA ASN A 271 16.05 3.92 1.15
C ASN A 271 17.11 4.15 0.06
N LEU A 272 17.58 5.40 -0.10
CA LEU A 272 18.70 5.70 -0.99
C LEU A 272 20.02 5.20 -0.42
N LEU A 273 20.26 5.39 0.88
CA LEU A 273 21.43 4.84 1.55
C LEU A 273 21.42 3.31 1.47
N ASN A 274 20.27 2.66 1.69
CA ASN A 274 20.14 1.21 1.54
C ASN A 274 20.63 0.75 0.17
N ALA A 275 20.08 1.28 -0.92
CA ALA A 275 20.48 0.88 -2.28
C ALA A 275 21.97 1.15 -2.60
N ILE A 276 22.56 2.19 -2.00
CA ILE A 276 24.01 2.47 -2.13
C ILE A 276 24.82 1.44 -1.34
N LEU A 277 24.40 1.14 -0.10
CA LEU A 277 25.06 0.15 0.75
C LEU A 277 24.93 -1.26 0.19
N ASP A 278 23.80 -1.61 -0.41
CA ASP A 278 23.60 -2.87 -1.14
C ASP A 278 24.62 -2.98 -2.28
N ALA A 279 24.76 -1.95 -3.11
CA ALA A 279 25.77 -1.93 -4.16
C ALA A 279 27.19 -2.13 -3.59
N ILE A 280 27.51 -1.49 -2.47
CA ILE A 280 28.83 -1.58 -1.84
C ILE A 280 29.07 -2.95 -1.22
N PHE A 281 28.21 -3.42 -0.32
CA PHE A 281 28.42 -4.67 0.40
C PHE A 281 28.25 -5.91 -0.47
N ILE A 282 27.33 -5.88 -1.43
CA ILE A 282 27.08 -7.01 -2.33
C ILE A 282 28.09 -7.02 -3.48
N VAL A 283 28.27 -5.89 -4.19
CA VAL A 283 29.08 -5.88 -5.43
C VAL A 283 30.56 -5.62 -5.17
N VAL A 284 30.90 -4.71 -4.25
CA VAL A 284 32.30 -4.35 -3.99
C VAL A 284 32.95 -5.30 -2.99
N PHE A 285 32.29 -5.57 -1.87
CA PHE A 285 32.85 -6.41 -0.80
C PHE A 285 32.49 -7.89 -0.91
N GLY A 286 31.48 -8.25 -1.70
CA GLY A 286 31.11 -9.65 -1.92
C GLY A 286 30.53 -10.34 -0.67
N PHE A 287 29.91 -9.60 0.25
CA PHE A 287 29.34 -10.15 1.50
C PHE A 287 28.04 -10.95 1.30
N GLY A 288 27.61 -11.14 0.04
CA GLY A 288 26.42 -11.92 -0.31
C GLY A 288 25.16 -11.42 0.40
N VAL A 289 24.32 -12.36 0.85
CA VAL A 289 23.08 -12.05 1.59
C VAL A 289 23.32 -11.32 2.92
N GLY A 290 24.46 -11.57 3.58
CA GLY A 290 24.79 -10.88 4.82
C GLY A 290 25.00 -9.37 4.59
N GLY A 291 25.59 -9.00 3.44
CA GLY A 291 25.74 -7.62 3.01
C GLY A 291 24.39 -6.90 2.85
N ALA A 292 23.42 -7.56 2.21
CA ALA A 292 22.07 -7.03 2.01
C ALA A 292 21.33 -6.79 3.33
N ALA A 293 21.42 -7.74 4.26
CA ALA A 293 20.82 -7.60 5.59
C ALA A 293 21.44 -6.40 6.34
N VAL A 294 22.76 -6.28 6.35
CA VAL A 294 23.47 -5.19 7.04
C VAL A 294 23.16 -3.83 6.41
N ALA A 295 23.10 -3.73 5.08
CA ALA A 295 22.69 -2.50 4.38
C ALA A 295 21.31 -2.02 4.85
N THR A 296 20.35 -2.94 4.90
CA THR A 296 18.99 -2.66 5.38
C THR A 296 19.01 -2.19 6.82
N VAL A 297 19.68 -2.92 7.73
CA VAL A 297 19.74 -2.57 9.15
C VAL A 297 20.35 -1.18 9.36
N ILE A 298 21.47 -0.86 8.70
CA ILE A 298 22.11 0.46 8.80
C ILE A 298 21.15 1.56 8.35
N SER A 299 20.43 1.34 7.24
CA SER A 299 19.46 2.31 6.73
C SER A 299 18.29 2.54 7.69
N GLU A 300 17.80 1.49 8.35
CA GLU A 300 16.72 1.59 9.34
C GLU A 300 17.17 2.36 10.60
N TYR A 301 18.38 2.12 11.09
CA TYR A 301 18.96 2.91 12.18
C TYR A 301 19.06 4.40 11.82
N LEU A 302 19.45 4.72 10.58
CA LEU A 302 19.47 6.10 10.11
C LEU A 302 18.07 6.71 10.06
N ILE A 303 17.08 6.00 9.52
CA ILE A 303 15.69 6.46 9.47
C ILE A 303 15.17 6.73 10.89
N ALA A 304 15.35 5.78 11.81
CA ALA A 304 14.93 5.92 13.20
C ALA A 304 15.61 7.11 13.88
N PHE A 305 16.91 7.29 13.65
CA PHE A 305 17.68 8.41 14.19
C PHE A 305 17.15 9.77 13.69
N ILE A 306 16.93 9.92 12.37
CA ILE A 306 16.39 11.15 11.79
C ILE A 306 15.01 11.46 12.37
N LEU A 307 14.14 10.46 12.47
CA LEU A 307 12.79 10.66 13.02
C LEU A 307 12.81 11.03 14.50
N LEU A 308 13.64 10.39 15.31
CA LEU A 308 13.77 10.73 16.72
C LEU A 308 14.39 12.11 16.94
N TRP A 309 15.35 12.50 16.10
CA TRP A 309 15.94 13.84 16.12
C TRP A 309 14.85 14.90 15.88
N GLU A 310 14.12 14.78 14.78
CA GLU A 310 13.05 15.70 14.41
C GLU A 310 11.91 15.70 15.46
N LEU A 311 11.64 14.55 16.08
CA LEU A 311 10.61 14.43 17.09
C LEU A 311 11.03 15.07 18.42
N ASN A 312 12.31 14.95 18.79
CA ASN A 312 12.86 15.58 19.98
C ASN A 312 12.70 17.11 19.95
N ASP A 313 12.69 17.74 18.78
CA ASP A 313 12.50 19.18 18.66
C ASP A 313 11.04 19.61 18.93
N LYS A 314 10.07 18.69 18.79
CA LYS A 314 8.63 18.96 18.97
C LYS A 314 8.09 18.54 20.33
N VAL A 315 8.57 17.40 20.86
CA VAL A 315 8.01 16.73 22.04
C VAL A 315 9.11 16.23 22.95
N GLN A 316 8.82 16.17 24.25
CA GLN A 316 9.70 15.50 25.20
C GLN A 316 9.57 13.98 25.05
N LEU A 317 10.60 13.33 24.52
CA LEU A 317 10.57 11.90 24.18
C LEU A 317 10.45 10.96 25.39
N ILE A 318 10.99 11.36 26.54
CA ILE A 318 11.01 10.55 27.76
C ILE A 318 10.26 11.29 28.86
N SER A 319 9.08 10.76 29.22
CA SER A 319 8.32 11.17 30.39
C SER A 319 8.51 10.14 31.51
N PRO A 320 8.72 10.55 32.78
CA PRO A 320 8.91 9.62 33.90
C PRO A 320 7.67 8.77 34.24
N ASN A 321 6.50 9.10 33.69
CA ASN A 321 5.23 8.51 34.10
C ASN A 321 4.62 7.69 32.94
N ILE A 322 5.14 6.48 32.72
CA ILE A 322 4.54 5.52 31.79
C ILE A 322 3.32 4.90 32.47
N ASP A 323 2.11 5.22 31.98
CA ASP A 323 0.88 4.68 32.56
C ASP A 323 0.57 3.28 31.99
N ALA A 324 0.65 2.26 32.85
CA ALA A 324 0.30 0.88 32.50
C ALA A 324 -1.16 0.75 31.99
N ARG A 325 -2.07 1.64 32.42
CA ARG A 325 -3.45 1.67 31.93
C ARG A 325 -3.53 2.08 30.47
N GLU A 326 -2.67 3.01 30.03
CA GLU A 326 -2.58 3.35 28.62
C GLU A 326 -2.13 2.14 27.82
N VAL A 327 -1.08 1.43 28.24
CA VAL A 327 -0.58 0.22 27.55
C VAL A 327 -1.68 -0.84 27.36
N VAL A 328 -2.51 -1.06 28.38
CA VAL A 328 -3.66 -1.99 28.28
C VAL A 328 -4.72 -1.46 27.30
N ARG A 329 -4.98 -0.14 27.31
CA ARG A 329 -5.88 0.51 26.35
C ARG A 329 -5.34 0.39 24.91
N TYR A 330 -4.02 0.51 24.71
CA TYR A 330 -3.34 0.26 23.44
C TYR A 330 -3.63 -1.17 22.96
N LEU A 331 -3.38 -2.18 23.79
CA LEU A 331 -3.58 -3.59 23.40
C LEU A 331 -5.06 -3.94 23.10
N ASN A 332 -6.01 -3.39 23.86
CA ASN A 332 -7.44 -3.69 23.68
C ASN A 332 -8.03 -3.00 22.43
N SER A 333 -7.57 -1.79 22.10
CA SER A 333 -8.11 -1.02 20.96
C SER A 333 -7.71 -1.56 19.58
N GLY A 334 -6.62 -2.33 19.48
CA GLY A 334 -6.12 -2.92 18.23
C GLY A 334 -6.58 -4.35 17.91
N GLY A 335 -7.29 -5.03 18.82
CA GLY A 335 -7.51 -6.48 18.77
C GLY A 335 -8.16 -7.00 17.47
N LEU A 336 -9.18 -6.30 16.95
CA LEU A 336 -9.86 -6.69 15.70
C LEU A 336 -8.93 -6.54 14.47
N LEU A 337 -8.11 -5.49 14.44
CA LEU A 337 -7.14 -5.25 13.37
C LEU A 337 -5.98 -6.26 13.43
N ILE A 338 -5.57 -6.66 14.64
CA ILE A 338 -4.58 -7.73 14.85
C ILE A 338 -5.07 -9.04 14.24
N GLY A 339 -6.32 -9.44 14.54
CA GLY A 339 -6.91 -10.67 13.98
C GLY A 339 -6.91 -10.69 12.45
N ARG A 340 -7.28 -9.57 11.81
CA ARG A 340 -7.17 -9.39 10.35
C ARG A 340 -5.73 -9.58 9.88
N THR A 341 -4.78 -8.84 10.48
CA THR A 341 -3.38 -8.86 10.05
C THR A 341 -2.76 -10.25 10.18
N ILE A 342 -3.01 -10.96 11.29
CA ILE A 342 -2.57 -12.35 11.50
C ILE A 342 -3.06 -13.25 10.36
N ALA A 343 -4.35 -13.18 10.05
CA ALA A 343 -4.96 -14.06 9.05
C ALA A 343 -4.30 -13.90 7.66
N VAL A 344 -4.05 -12.65 7.27
CA VAL A 344 -3.39 -12.32 6.00
C VAL A 344 -1.94 -12.77 6.00
N LEU A 345 -1.18 -12.46 7.05
CA LEU A 345 0.24 -12.82 7.14
C LEU A 345 0.44 -14.33 7.20
N LEU A 346 -0.42 -15.08 7.89
CA LEU A 346 -0.36 -16.54 7.92
C LEU A 346 -0.58 -17.15 6.55
N THR A 347 -1.58 -16.67 5.79
CA THR A 347 -1.85 -17.18 4.43
C THR A 347 -0.65 -16.91 3.51
N MET A 348 -0.08 -15.70 3.57
CA MET A 348 1.11 -15.36 2.78
C MET A 348 2.34 -16.18 3.19
N THR A 349 2.57 -16.33 4.49
CA THR A 349 3.72 -17.11 5.01
C THR A 349 3.59 -18.59 4.63
N LEU A 350 2.37 -19.12 4.67
CA LEU A 350 2.09 -20.49 4.26
C LEU A 350 2.36 -20.71 2.77
N ALA A 351 1.95 -19.77 1.92
CA ALA A 351 2.28 -19.80 0.50
C ALA A 351 3.80 -19.79 0.27
N THR A 352 4.53 -18.93 0.99
CA THR A 352 6.00 -18.90 0.96
C THR A 352 6.61 -20.22 1.46
N SER A 353 6.09 -20.81 2.53
CA SER A 353 6.57 -22.09 3.04
C SER A 353 6.37 -23.22 2.02
N MET A 354 5.22 -23.27 1.34
CA MET A 354 4.98 -24.26 0.29
C MET A 354 5.93 -24.05 -0.90
N ALA A 355 6.16 -22.81 -1.32
CA ALA A 355 7.14 -22.50 -2.37
C ALA A 355 8.58 -22.87 -1.96
N ALA A 356 8.95 -22.67 -0.70
CA ALA A 356 10.28 -23.03 -0.17
C ALA A 356 10.53 -24.54 -0.21
N ARG A 357 9.50 -25.36 0.03
CA ARG A 357 9.61 -26.83 0.03
C ARG A 357 9.87 -27.43 -1.35
N GLU A 358 9.52 -26.72 -2.42
CA GLU A 358 9.77 -27.15 -3.80
C GLU A 358 11.26 -27.04 -4.18
N GLY A 359 11.98 -26.11 -3.57
CA GLY A 359 13.42 -25.93 -3.77
C GLY A 359 13.83 -24.47 -3.97
N PRO A 360 15.15 -24.20 -4.02
CA PRO A 360 15.68 -22.84 -4.11
C PRO A 360 15.27 -22.11 -5.39
N VAL A 361 15.27 -22.80 -6.55
CA VAL A 361 14.92 -22.16 -7.83
C VAL A 361 13.44 -21.73 -7.85
N GLN A 362 12.56 -22.60 -7.36
CA GLN A 362 11.12 -22.34 -7.28
C GLN A 362 10.82 -21.20 -6.31
N MET A 363 11.47 -21.21 -5.15
CA MET A 363 11.32 -20.17 -4.14
C MET A 363 11.88 -18.81 -4.61
N ALA A 364 12.99 -18.79 -5.33
CA ALA A 364 13.54 -17.58 -5.94
C ALA A 364 12.56 -16.96 -6.95
N GLY A 365 11.99 -17.78 -7.83
CA GLY A 365 10.96 -17.32 -8.77
C GLY A 365 9.70 -16.84 -8.06
N HIS A 366 9.26 -17.55 -7.01
CA HIS A 366 8.16 -17.11 -6.15
C HIS A 366 8.44 -15.75 -5.53
N GLN A 367 9.63 -15.53 -4.99
CA GLN A 367 10.02 -14.27 -4.35
C GLN A 367 9.96 -13.10 -5.35
N ILE A 368 10.49 -13.26 -6.56
CA ILE A 368 10.39 -12.22 -7.60
C ILE A 368 8.91 -11.91 -7.86
N CYS A 369 8.11 -12.92 -8.20
CA CYS A 369 6.69 -12.73 -8.49
C CYS A 369 5.93 -12.04 -7.35
N MET A 370 6.17 -12.44 -6.09
CA MET A 370 5.55 -11.82 -4.92
C MET A 370 5.96 -10.37 -4.73
N GLN A 371 7.24 -10.04 -4.96
CA GLN A 371 7.73 -8.67 -4.82
C GLN A 371 7.19 -7.75 -5.92
N VAL A 372 7.15 -8.22 -7.16
CA VAL A 372 6.51 -7.50 -8.27
C VAL A 372 5.03 -7.28 -7.97
N TRP A 373 4.35 -8.34 -7.57
CA TRP A 373 2.93 -8.30 -7.27
C TRP A 373 2.63 -7.34 -6.11
N LEU A 374 3.37 -7.40 -5.00
CA LEU A 374 3.21 -6.47 -3.86
C LEU A 374 3.54 -5.04 -4.25
N ALA A 375 4.59 -4.81 -5.03
CA ALA A 375 5.00 -3.46 -5.44
C ALA A 375 3.94 -2.79 -6.30
N VAL A 376 3.39 -3.49 -7.29
CA VAL A 376 2.32 -2.94 -8.14
C VAL A 376 1.04 -2.75 -7.35
N SER A 377 0.73 -3.70 -6.46
CA SER A 377 -0.42 -3.64 -5.55
C SER A 377 -0.42 -2.39 -4.67
N LEU A 378 0.68 -2.15 -3.98
CA LEU A 378 0.84 -1.03 -3.05
C LEU A 378 1.07 0.28 -3.79
N LEU A 379 1.69 0.24 -4.97
CA LEU A 379 1.77 1.42 -5.83
C LEU A 379 0.38 1.83 -6.32
N ASN A 380 -0.54 0.90 -6.58
CA ASN A 380 -1.93 1.23 -6.91
C ASN A 380 -2.65 1.90 -5.73
N ASP A 381 -2.40 1.44 -4.50
CA ASP A 381 -2.92 2.06 -3.27
C ASP A 381 -2.33 3.48 -3.09
N ALA A 382 -1.02 3.62 -3.20
CA ALA A 382 -0.33 4.90 -3.15
C ALA A 382 -0.74 5.85 -4.30
N LEU A 383 -0.90 5.34 -5.51
CA LEU A 383 -1.36 6.11 -6.67
C LEU A 383 -2.78 6.60 -6.42
N ALA A 384 -3.68 5.74 -5.95
CA ALA A 384 -5.04 6.11 -5.58
C ALA A 384 -5.02 7.31 -4.61
N ILE A 385 -4.13 7.32 -3.61
CA ILE A 385 -3.94 8.45 -2.69
C ILE A 385 -3.24 9.66 -3.36
N ALA A 386 -2.28 9.44 -4.27
CA ALA A 386 -1.43 10.46 -4.87
C ALA A 386 -2.05 11.19 -6.08
N GLY A 387 -3.14 10.72 -6.67
CA GLY A 387 -3.64 11.29 -7.91
C GLY A 387 -4.09 12.76 -7.81
N GLN A 388 -4.16 13.32 -6.60
CA GLN A 388 -4.45 14.73 -6.32
C GLN A 388 -3.30 15.69 -6.79
N ILE A 389 -2.25 15.17 -7.44
CA ILE A 389 -1.09 15.88 -8.02
C ILE A 389 -1.47 16.81 -9.21
N GLY A 390 -1.29 18.12 -9.00
CA GLY A 390 -1.19 19.15 -10.04
C GLY A 390 0.16 19.17 -10.80
N LEU A 391 0.97 18.12 -10.68
CA LEU A 391 2.31 17.96 -11.29
C LEU A 391 2.28 17.05 -12.54
N LEU A 392 1.09 16.72 -13.06
CA LEU A 392 0.89 16.08 -14.37
C LEU A 392 0.21 17.03 -15.36
N ARG A 393 0.71 18.27 -15.44
CA ARG A 393 0.30 19.24 -16.49
C ARG A 393 0.76 18.84 -17.90
N SER A 394 1.27 17.61 -18.10
CA SER A 394 1.83 17.16 -19.37
C SER A 394 1.57 15.69 -19.73
N ALA A 395 0.65 14.98 -19.06
CA ALA A 395 0.27 13.62 -19.50
C ALA A 395 -1.24 13.53 -19.67
N ASP A 396 -1.67 13.50 -20.92
CA ASP A 396 -3.07 13.42 -21.31
C ASP A 396 -3.75 12.14 -20.76
N HIS A 397 -4.93 12.33 -20.18
CA HIS A 397 -5.97 11.35 -19.78
C HIS A 397 -5.68 10.30 -18.68
N PHE A 398 -4.48 9.75 -18.52
CA PHE A 398 -4.29 8.59 -17.61
C PHE A 398 -4.14 8.97 -16.12
N SER A 399 -3.72 10.20 -15.81
CA SER A 399 -3.44 10.64 -14.42
C SER A 399 -4.67 11.12 -13.64
N SER A 400 -5.74 11.56 -14.32
CA SER A 400 -6.92 12.13 -13.68
C SER A 400 -7.83 11.07 -13.06
N ILE A 401 -7.83 9.85 -13.59
CA ILE A 401 -8.69 8.75 -13.14
C ILE A 401 -8.27 8.24 -11.74
N ILE A 402 -6.98 8.27 -11.45
CA ILE A 402 -6.42 7.80 -10.19
C ILE A 402 -6.67 8.82 -9.06
N ALA A 403 -6.61 10.12 -9.35
CA ALA A 403 -6.97 11.23 -8.45
C ALA A 403 -8.38 11.12 -7.89
N VAL A 404 -9.27 10.72 -8.79
CA VAL A 404 -10.69 10.62 -8.56
C VAL A 404 -10.98 9.51 -7.54
N LEU A 405 -10.18 8.43 -7.47
CA LEU A 405 -10.38 7.34 -6.51
C LEU A 405 -10.31 7.78 -5.05
N PHE A 406 -9.37 8.66 -4.68
CA PHE A 406 -9.22 9.13 -3.30
C PHE A 406 -10.12 10.33 -2.97
N LEU A 407 -10.30 11.26 -3.92
CA LEU A 407 -11.29 12.32 -3.77
C LEU A 407 -12.68 11.73 -3.52
N LEU A 408 -13.02 10.63 -4.19
CA LEU A 408 -14.25 9.89 -3.95
C LEU A 408 -14.31 9.24 -2.56
N GLN A 409 -13.21 8.75 -1.98
CA GLN A 409 -13.21 8.22 -0.59
C GLN A 409 -13.37 9.34 0.45
N ALA A 410 -12.72 10.47 0.27
CA ALA A 410 -12.87 11.64 1.13
C ALA A 410 -14.29 12.24 1.01
N LEU A 411 -14.83 12.32 -0.21
CA LEU A 411 -16.22 12.71 -0.46
C LEU A 411 -17.19 11.72 0.17
N LEU A 412 -16.91 10.42 0.13
CA LEU A 412 -17.72 9.42 0.83
C LEU A 412 -17.76 9.66 2.33
N ALA A 413 -16.61 9.87 2.99
CA ALA A 413 -16.56 10.15 4.42
C ALA A 413 -17.30 11.45 4.78
N SER A 414 -17.14 12.49 3.93
CA SER A 414 -17.84 13.76 4.08
C SER A 414 -19.36 13.62 3.86
N ASP A 415 -19.79 13.07 2.73
CA ASP A 415 -21.19 12.89 2.36
C ASP A 415 -21.91 11.93 3.32
N TYR A 416 -21.21 10.90 3.80
CA TYR A 416 -21.70 10.02 4.85
C TYR A 416 -21.91 10.78 6.17
N SER A 417 -20.97 11.66 6.55
CA SER A 417 -21.12 12.51 7.74
C SER A 417 -22.22 13.57 7.59
N GLN A 418 -22.49 14.01 6.36
CA GLN A 418 -23.52 15.01 6.03
C GLN A 418 -24.89 14.40 5.73
N GLY A 419 -25.02 13.07 5.68
CA GLY A 419 -26.29 12.36 5.41
C GLY A 419 -26.73 12.33 3.93
N ASN A 420 -25.85 12.68 2.99
CA ASN A 420 -26.12 12.68 1.55
C ASN A 420 -25.89 11.30 0.90
N TYR A 421 -26.74 10.33 1.24
CA TYR A 421 -26.57 8.92 0.85
C TYR A 421 -26.72 8.64 -0.65
N GLU A 422 -27.45 9.49 -1.38
CA GLU A 422 -27.55 9.47 -2.85
C GLU A 422 -26.18 9.62 -3.54
N GLN A 423 -25.42 10.65 -3.14
CA GLN A 423 -24.09 10.91 -3.68
C GLN A 423 -23.11 9.82 -3.24
N ALA A 424 -23.15 9.40 -1.97
CA ALA A 424 -22.33 8.30 -1.49
C ALA A 424 -22.45 7.03 -2.35
N ARG A 425 -23.67 6.64 -2.76
CA ARG A 425 -23.88 5.48 -3.64
C ARG A 425 -23.24 5.63 -5.01
N LEU A 426 -23.45 6.78 -5.65
CA LEU A 426 -22.84 7.08 -6.96
C LEU A 426 -21.32 7.00 -6.86
N VAL A 427 -20.78 7.55 -5.77
CA VAL A 427 -19.36 7.53 -5.50
C VAL A 427 -18.85 6.09 -5.35
N ILE A 428 -19.47 5.24 -4.54
CA ILE A 428 -19.08 3.82 -4.37
C ILE A 428 -19.00 3.09 -5.72
N TYR A 429 -20.04 3.18 -6.55
CA TYR A 429 -20.06 2.50 -7.84
C TYR A 429 -18.95 3.00 -8.79
N ARG A 430 -18.67 4.31 -8.76
CA ARG A 430 -17.61 4.90 -9.59
C ARG A 430 -16.22 4.49 -9.13
N VAL A 431 -15.95 4.46 -7.82
CA VAL A 431 -14.65 4.00 -7.30
C VAL A 431 -14.40 2.54 -7.69
N LEU A 432 -15.43 1.68 -7.59
CA LEU A 432 -15.32 0.28 -8.02
C LEU A 432 -15.06 0.14 -9.52
N GLN A 433 -15.75 0.90 -10.37
CA GLN A 433 -15.51 0.91 -11.82
C GLN A 433 -14.09 1.34 -12.15
N ILE A 434 -13.61 2.43 -11.53
CA ILE A 434 -12.27 2.93 -11.77
C ILE A 434 -11.22 1.93 -11.27
N GLY A 435 -11.40 1.36 -10.07
CA GLY A 435 -10.51 0.33 -9.54
C GLY A 435 -10.39 -0.86 -10.49
N LEU A 436 -11.51 -1.32 -11.06
CA LEU A 436 -11.52 -2.40 -12.05
C LEU A 436 -10.75 -2.01 -13.33
N VAL A 437 -11.02 -0.82 -13.88
CA VAL A 437 -10.34 -0.35 -15.10
C VAL A 437 -8.83 -0.21 -14.88
N THR A 438 -8.41 0.39 -13.76
CA THR A 438 -6.99 0.52 -13.40
C THR A 438 -6.35 -0.85 -13.20
N GLY A 439 -7.02 -1.78 -12.51
CA GLY A 439 -6.51 -3.13 -12.32
C GLY A 439 -6.36 -3.92 -13.64
N ILE A 440 -7.28 -3.75 -14.58
CA ILE A 440 -7.17 -4.33 -15.93
C ILE A 440 -5.99 -3.69 -16.69
N ALA A 441 -5.87 -2.37 -16.65
CA ALA A 441 -4.77 -1.65 -17.31
C ALA A 441 -3.41 -2.11 -16.77
N LEU A 442 -3.26 -2.22 -15.44
CA LEU A 442 -2.06 -2.74 -14.79
C LEU A 442 -1.77 -4.19 -15.19
N GLY A 443 -2.80 -5.04 -15.23
CA GLY A 443 -2.66 -6.43 -15.70
C GLY A 443 -2.13 -6.51 -17.14
N VAL A 444 -2.62 -5.66 -18.05
CA VAL A 444 -2.15 -5.60 -19.44
C VAL A 444 -0.71 -5.09 -19.52
N ILE A 445 -0.39 -4.00 -18.82
CA ILE A 445 0.96 -3.42 -18.80
C ILE A 445 1.97 -4.45 -18.29
N LEU A 446 1.66 -5.14 -17.19
CA LEU A 446 2.52 -6.19 -16.66
C LEU A 446 2.64 -7.35 -17.63
N SER A 447 1.55 -7.81 -18.25
CA SER A 447 1.61 -8.93 -19.21
C SER A 447 2.51 -8.62 -20.41
N LEU A 448 2.44 -7.40 -20.95
CA LEU A 448 3.26 -6.97 -22.09
C LEU A 448 4.72 -6.70 -21.69
N GLY A 449 4.95 -6.14 -20.51
CA GLY A 449 6.27 -5.78 -20.00
C GLY A 449 7.02 -6.91 -19.27
N PHE A 450 6.35 -8.02 -18.96
CA PHE A 450 6.84 -9.02 -18.00
C PHE A 450 8.22 -9.60 -18.38
N GLY A 451 8.47 -9.83 -19.67
CA GLY A 451 9.75 -10.38 -20.13
C GLY A 451 10.93 -9.43 -19.95
N ALA A 452 10.74 -8.13 -20.21
CA ALA A 452 11.77 -7.12 -19.95
C ALA A 452 11.92 -6.83 -18.45
N PHE A 453 10.84 -7.01 -17.68
CA PHE A 453 10.84 -6.74 -16.26
C PHE A 453 11.49 -7.86 -15.44
N SER A 454 11.22 -9.13 -15.78
CA SER A 454 11.77 -10.29 -15.06
C SER A 454 13.29 -10.41 -15.18
N SER A 455 13.86 -10.01 -16.33
CA SER A 455 15.32 -9.98 -16.54
C SER A 455 16.05 -8.94 -15.71
N LEU A 456 15.35 -7.96 -15.11
CA LEU A 456 15.94 -7.03 -14.15
C LEU A 456 16.27 -7.69 -12.82
N PHE A 457 15.66 -8.84 -12.50
CA PHE A 457 15.83 -9.50 -11.20
C PHE A 457 16.82 -10.66 -11.26
N SER A 458 16.89 -11.38 -12.37
CA SER A 458 17.79 -12.52 -12.51
C SER A 458 18.19 -12.76 -13.96
N THR A 459 19.38 -13.34 -14.13
CA THR A 459 19.90 -13.84 -15.41
C THR A 459 19.80 -15.36 -15.53
N ASP A 460 19.33 -16.04 -14.49
CA ASP A 460 19.22 -17.51 -14.47
C ASP A 460 17.97 -17.97 -15.25
N PRO A 461 18.12 -18.74 -16.34
CA PRO A 461 17.00 -19.18 -17.16
C PRO A 461 16.02 -20.10 -16.40
N GLU A 462 16.49 -20.86 -15.40
CA GLU A 462 15.61 -21.73 -14.60
C GLU A 462 14.70 -20.89 -13.70
N VAL A 463 15.26 -19.90 -13.01
CA VAL A 463 14.50 -18.94 -12.19
C VAL A 463 13.52 -18.17 -13.05
N LEU A 464 13.97 -17.65 -14.21
CA LEU A 464 13.10 -16.92 -15.13
C LEU A 464 11.95 -17.81 -15.64
N GLY A 465 12.21 -19.10 -15.92
CA GLY A 465 11.17 -20.07 -16.28
C GLY A 465 10.08 -20.18 -15.21
N VAL A 466 10.48 -20.22 -13.93
CA VAL A 466 9.53 -20.19 -12.80
C VAL A 466 8.78 -18.86 -12.74
N VAL A 467 9.47 -17.73 -12.90
CA VAL A 467 8.84 -16.40 -12.90
C VAL A 467 7.76 -16.28 -13.97
N TRP A 468 8.01 -16.82 -15.17
CA TRP A 468 7.01 -16.88 -16.25
C TRP A 468 5.78 -17.70 -15.89
N SER A 469 5.91 -18.77 -15.10
CA SER A 469 4.74 -19.51 -14.61
C SER A 469 3.85 -18.66 -13.70
N GLY A 470 4.43 -17.72 -12.96
CA GLY A 470 3.74 -16.82 -12.04
C GLY A 470 3.01 -15.66 -12.72
N ILE A 471 3.18 -15.43 -14.03
CA ILE A 471 2.56 -14.30 -14.74
C ILE A 471 1.02 -14.30 -14.62
N TRP A 472 0.41 -15.49 -14.63
CA TRP A 472 -1.04 -15.64 -14.48
C TRP A 472 -1.54 -15.16 -13.13
N PHE A 473 -0.76 -15.40 -12.08
CA PHE A 473 -1.04 -14.82 -10.77
C PHE A 473 -0.72 -13.32 -10.75
N VAL A 474 0.50 -12.94 -11.12
CA VAL A 474 0.99 -11.56 -10.99
C VAL A 474 0.13 -10.59 -11.79
N ALA A 475 -0.07 -10.83 -13.09
CA ALA A 475 -0.84 -9.95 -13.96
C ALA A 475 -2.35 -10.23 -13.89
N GLY A 476 -2.73 -11.51 -13.88
CA GLY A 476 -4.14 -11.91 -13.90
C GLY A 476 -4.91 -11.54 -12.64
N SER A 477 -4.25 -11.46 -11.48
CA SER A 477 -4.91 -11.05 -10.23
C SER A 477 -5.05 -9.54 -10.05
N GLN A 478 -4.42 -8.71 -10.88
CA GLN A 478 -4.45 -7.24 -10.70
C GLN A 478 -5.86 -6.62 -10.67
N PRO A 479 -6.83 -7.04 -11.50
CA PRO A 479 -8.20 -6.57 -11.39
C PRO A 479 -8.84 -6.90 -10.04
N MET A 480 -8.65 -8.12 -9.55
CA MET A 480 -9.18 -8.56 -8.24
C MET A 480 -8.51 -7.79 -7.12
N ASN A 481 -7.20 -7.59 -7.23
CA ASN A 481 -6.39 -6.89 -6.26
C ASN A 481 -6.80 -5.42 -6.13
N ALA A 482 -6.95 -4.70 -7.25
CA ALA A 482 -7.40 -3.32 -7.25
C ALA A 482 -8.81 -3.17 -6.63
N LEU A 483 -9.72 -4.10 -6.94
CA LEU A 483 -11.05 -4.13 -6.33
C LEU A 483 -10.99 -4.41 -4.82
N ALA A 484 -10.15 -5.35 -4.38
CA ALA A 484 -10.00 -5.67 -2.96
C ALA A 484 -9.49 -4.46 -2.16
N PHE A 485 -8.51 -3.72 -2.68
CA PHE A 485 -8.02 -2.49 -2.03
C PHE A 485 -9.09 -1.38 -1.97
N VAL A 486 -9.84 -1.19 -3.05
CA VAL A 486 -10.96 -0.24 -3.07
C VAL A 486 -12.00 -0.62 -2.00
N LEU A 487 -12.38 -1.90 -1.94
CA LEU A 487 -13.35 -2.41 -0.96
C LEU A 487 -12.83 -2.25 0.48
N ASP A 488 -11.56 -2.56 0.73
CA ASP A 488 -10.92 -2.34 2.03
C ASP A 488 -10.97 -0.86 2.45
N GLY A 489 -10.67 0.06 1.52
CA GLY A 489 -10.79 1.50 1.74
C GLY A 489 -12.22 1.93 2.06
N LEU A 490 -13.22 1.34 1.40
CA LEU A 490 -14.64 1.59 1.68
C LEU A 490 -15.04 1.15 3.09
N TYR A 491 -14.66 -0.05 3.55
CA TYR A 491 -14.96 -0.49 4.93
C TYR A 491 -14.31 0.39 5.98
N TYR A 492 -13.10 0.87 5.72
CA TYR A 492 -12.41 1.78 6.62
C TYR A 492 -13.03 3.17 6.64
N GLY A 493 -13.45 3.69 5.48
CA GLY A 493 -14.14 4.96 5.39
C GLY A 493 -15.43 5.01 6.22
N VAL A 494 -16.22 3.92 6.23
CA VAL A 494 -17.44 3.82 7.06
C VAL A 494 -17.21 3.15 8.43
N SER A 495 -15.95 2.92 8.81
CA SER A 495 -15.55 2.32 10.09
C SER A 495 -16.12 0.91 10.38
N ASP A 496 -16.38 0.10 9.36
CA ASP A 496 -16.88 -1.29 9.47
C ASP A 496 -15.74 -2.30 9.76
N PHE A 497 -14.95 -2.02 10.80
CA PHE A 497 -13.75 -2.80 11.15
C PHE A 497 -14.07 -4.23 11.58
N GLY A 498 -15.24 -4.46 12.18
CA GLY A 498 -15.68 -5.78 12.61
C GLY A 498 -15.84 -6.74 11.43
N PHE A 499 -16.56 -6.31 10.38
CA PHE A 499 -16.68 -7.11 9.16
C PHE A 499 -15.32 -7.34 8.50
N ALA A 500 -14.48 -6.31 8.43
CA ALA A 500 -13.14 -6.42 7.86
C ALA A 500 -12.27 -7.47 8.58
N ALA A 501 -12.44 -7.64 9.90
CA ALA A 501 -11.74 -8.66 10.67
C ALA A 501 -12.28 -10.07 10.42
N TYR A 502 -13.57 -10.30 10.62
CA TYR A 502 -14.15 -11.66 10.51
C TYR A 502 -14.09 -12.20 9.08
N SER A 503 -14.35 -11.36 8.07
CA SER A 503 -14.26 -11.78 6.66
C SER A 503 -12.83 -12.19 6.31
N MET A 504 -11.82 -11.45 6.75
CA MET A 504 -10.42 -11.75 6.47
C MET A 504 -9.97 -13.05 7.13
N VAL A 505 -10.42 -13.34 8.35
CA VAL A 505 -10.14 -14.63 9.01
C VAL A 505 -10.73 -15.79 8.21
N LEU A 506 -11.99 -15.69 7.79
CA LEU A 506 -12.67 -16.74 7.02
C LEU A 506 -12.00 -16.95 5.64
N VAL A 507 -11.75 -15.86 4.91
CA VAL A 507 -11.09 -15.92 3.60
C VAL A 507 -9.70 -16.54 3.72
N SER A 508 -8.92 -16.11 4.71
CA SER A 508 -7.58 -16.64 4.97
C SER A 508 -7.60 -18.13 5.30
N LEU A 509 -8.56 -18.58 6.10
CA LEU A 509 -8.71 -20.00 6.46
C LEU A 509 -9.00 -20.85 5.22
N ILE A 510 -9.98 -20.45 4.41
CA ILE A 510 -10.37 -21.17 3.18
C ILE A 510 -9.18 -21.24 2.20
N SER A 511 -8.51 -20.12 1.97
CA SER A 511 -7.34 -20.07 1.08
C SER A 511 -6.15 -20.86 1.62
N SER A 512 -5.90 -20.83 2.92
CA SER A 512 -4.82 -21.59 3.55
C SER A 512 -5.04 -23.10 3.42
N VAL A 513 -6.27 -23.56 3.66
CA VAL A 513 -6.64 -24.98 3.44
C VAL A 513 -6.46 -25.35 1.97
N PHE A 514 -6.88 -24.50 1.06
CA PHE A 514 -6.68 -24.74 -0.38
C PHE A 514 -5.19 -24.85 -0.74
N VAL A 515 -4.34 -23.93 -0.26
CA VAL A 515 -2.88 -23.98 -0.50
C VAL A 515 -2.27 -25.27 0.04
N LEU A 516 -2.65 -25.71 1.25
CA LEU A 516 -2.15 -26.94 1.86
C LEU A 516 -2.51 -28.21 1.08
N VAL A 517 -3.64 -28.21 0.39
CA VAL A 517 -4.10 -29.36 -0.41
C VAL A 517 -3.57 -29.29 -1.84
N ALA A 518 -3.57 -28.10 -2.45
CA ALA A 518 -3.21 -27.92 -3.85
C ALA A 518 -1.69 -27.90 -4.08
N ALA A 519 -0.91 -27.30 -3.17
CA ALA A 519 0.53 -27.17 -3.36
C ALA A 519 1.26 -28.53 -3.42
N PRO A 520 0.97 -29.53 -2.56
CA PRO A 520 1.63 -30.84 -2.66
C PRO A 520 1.30 -31.61 -3.95
N VAL A 521 0.18 -31.29 -4.63
CA VAL A 521 -0.28 -32.00 -5.84
C VAL A 521 0.16 -31.28 -7.11
N PHE A 522 0.09 -29.95 -7.12
CA PHE A 522 0.34 -29.11 -8.30
C PHE A 522 1.60 -28.25 -8.18
N GLY A 523 2.40 -28.44 -7.13
CA GLY A 523 3.60 -27.65 -6.83
C GLY A 523 3.30 -26.17 -6.70
N LEU A 524 4.17 -25.35 -7.27
CA LEU A 524 4.05 -23.88 -7.24
C LEU A 524 2.77 -23.36 -7.91
N THR A 525 2.22 -24.06 -8.91
CA THR A 525 0.93 -23.68 -9.53
C THR A 525 -0.21 -23.74 -8.51
N GLY A 526 -0.18 -24.71 -7.58
CA GLY A 526 -1.13 -24.81 -6.48
C GLY A 526 -1.03 -23.62 -5.52
N VAL A 527 0.19 -23.14 -5.26
CA VAL A 527 0.44 -21.92 -4.46
C VAL A 527 -0.15 -20.69 -5.16
N TRP A 528 0.11 -20.52 -6.46
CA TRP A 528 -0.44 -19.41 -7.24
C TRP A 528 -1.97 -19.41 -7.28
N ALA A 529 -2.58 -20.57 -7.51
CA ALA A 529 -4.02 -20.72 -7.48
C ALA A 529 -4.61 -20.36 -6.11
N GLY A 530 -3.95 -20.73 -5.02
CA GLY A 530 -4.40 -20.40 -3.66
C GLY A 530 -4.30 -18.91 -3.33
N LEU A 531 -3.24 -18.23 -3.76
CA LEU A 531 -3.10 -16.78 -3.61
C LEU A 531 -4.08 -16.01 -4.51
N PHE A 532 -4.35 -16.51 -5.71
CA PHE A 532 -5.38 -15.95 -6.57
C PHE A 532 -6.77 -16.10 -5.92
N LEU A 533 -7.08 -17.31 -5.42
CA LEU A 533 -8.32 -17.59 -4.69
C LEU A 533 -8.48 -16.67 -3.48
N PHE A 534 -7.41 -16.42 -2.73
CA PHE A 534 -7.40 -15.49 -1.62
C PHE A 534 -7.86 -14.08 -2.04
N MET A 535 -7.34 -13.55 -3.15
CA MET A 535 -7.78 -12.25 -3.66
C MET A 535 -9.20 -12.27 -4.21
N THR A 536 -9.61 -13.32 -4.90
CA THR A 536 -10.98 -13.45 -5.39
C THR A 536 -11.99 -13.51 -4.25
N LEU A 537 -11.73 -14.33 -3.22
CA LEU A 537 -12.60 -14.45 -2.06
C LEU A 537 -12.70 -13.14 -1.27
N ARG A 538 -11.63 -12.35 -1.20
CA ARG A 538 -11.66 -10.99 -0.64
C ARG A 538 -12.64 -10.07 -1.39
N VAL A 539 -12.56 -10.04 -2.72
CA VAL A 539 -13.50 -9.25 -3.54
C VAL A 539 -14.93 -9.74 -3.35
N VAL A 540 -15.15 -11.06 -3.36
CA VAL A 540 -16.49 -11.65 -3.16
C VAL A 540 -17.06 -11.28 -1.81
N ALA A 541 -16.28 -11.42 -0.73
CA ALA A 541 -16.71 -11.02 0.61
C ALA A 541 -17.07 -9.52 0.66
N GLY A 542 -16.29 -8.69 -0.03
CA GLY A 542 -16.54 -7.26 -0.05
C GLY A 542 -17.78 -6.85 -0.84
N VAL A 543 -17.95 -7.37 -2.05
CA VAL A 543 -19.16 -7.16 -2.86
C VAL A 543 -20.40 -7.69 -2.15
N TRP A 544 -20.28 -8.85 -1.48
CA TRP A 544 -21.34 -9.40 -0.63
C TRP A 544 -21.72 -8.42 0.48
N ARG A 545 -20.74 -7.85 1.20
CA ARG A 545 -21.00 -6.89 2.28
C ARG A 545 -21.77 -5.67 1.80
N LEU A 546 -21.35 -5.09 0.67
CA LEU A 546 -22.05 -3.97 0.03
C LEU A 546 -23.52 -4.30 -0.27
N GLY A 547 -23.81 -5.55 -0.66
CA GLY A 547 -25.16 -6.02 -0.98
C GLY A 547 -26.04 -6.36 0.23
N THR A 548 -25.48 -6.59 1.43
CA THR A 548 -26.27 -7.03 2.60
C THR A 548 -27.20 -5.97 3.20
N LYS A 549 -27.06 -4.68 2.84
CA LYS A 549 -27.90 -3.55 3.29
C LYS A 549 -28.16 -3.50 4.81
N ARG A 550 -27.22 -4.00 5.64
CA ARG A 550 -27.34 -4.06 7.10
C ARG A 550 -26.15 -3.37 7.77
N GLY A 551 -26.40 -2.71 8.91
CA GLY A 551 -25.37 -2.00 9.67
C GLY A 551 -25.02 -0.64 9.02
N PRO A 552 -23.75 -0.20 8.97
CA PRO A 552 -23.40 1.12 8.45
C PRO A 552 -23.79 1.33 6.97
N TRP A 553 -24.00 0.24 6.23
CA TRP A 553 -24.45 0.21 4.84
C TRP A 553 -25.95 0.40 4.67
N GLU A 554 -26.76 0.17 5.71
CA GLU A 554 -28.22 0.37 5.66
C GLU A 554 -28.54 1.83 5.34
N MET A 555 -27.87 2.76 6.03
CA MET A 555 -27.99 4.21 5.82
C MET A 555 -27.71 4.61 4.36
N VAL A 556 -26.79 3.93 3.70
CA VAL A 556 -26.45 4.16 2.29
C VAL A 556 -27.58 3.72 1.34
N TRP A 557 -28.38 2.71 1.71
CA TRP A 557 -29.37 2.08 0.82
C TRP A 557 -30.84 2.38 1.15
N VAL A 558 -31.15 2.94 2.32
CA VAL A 558 -32.54 3.20 2.82
C VAL A 558 -33.35 4.09 1.87
N ASN A 559 -32.75 5.09 1.22
CA ASN A 559 -33.52 6.01 0.34
C ASN A 559 -33.92 5.41 -1.03
N SER A 560 -33.45 4.21 -1.41
CA SER A 560 -33.95 3.56 -2.65
C SER A 560 -35.40 3.08 -2.57
N GLN A 561 -35.96 2.90 -1.37
CA GLN A 561 -37.31 2.36 -1.25
C GLN A 561 -38.41 3.40 -1.46
N GLN A 562 -38.15 4.68 -1.16
CA GLN A 562 -39.14 5.75 -1.36
C GLN A 562 -39.30 6.21 -2.81
N GLU A 563 -38.37 5.85 -3.71
CA GLU A 563 -38.48 6.13 -5.16
C GLU A 563 -39.02 4.93 -5.96
N SER A 564 -39.16 3.76 -5.32
CA SER A 564 -39.65 2.53 -5.96
C SER A 564 -41.05 2.10 -5.52
N GLU A 565 -41.69 2.88 -4.65
CA GLU A 565 -43.14 2.85 -4.35
C GLU A 565 -43.80 4.07 -5.00
#